data_AF-A0A060C2C2-F1
#
_entry.id   AF-A0A060C2C2-F1
#
_cell.length_a   1.000
_cell.length_b   1.000
_cell.length_c   1.000
_cell.angle_alpha   90.00
_cell.angle_beta   90.00
_cell.angle_gamma   90.00
#
_symmetry.space_group_name_H-M   'P 1'
#
loop_
_entity.id
_entity.type
_entity.pdbx_description
1 polymer ?
#
loop_
_entity_poly.entity_id
_entity_poly.type
_entity_poly.pdbx_seq_one_letter_code
_entity_poly.pdbx_strand_id
1 'polypeptide(L)' 'FCLDNVRYHGHSVSIIWDKYGNRYMHGKGLRIFVDGKEVGKADALQRMVCEHVLN' A
#
# COMPACT_ATOMS: atom_id res chain seq x y z
N PHE A 1 -7.15 1.21 -7.67
CA PHE A 1 -7.50 2.46 -6.96
C PHE A 1 -6.27 2.90 -6.19
N CYS A 2 -6.21 4.15 -5.76
CA CYS A 2 -5.15 4.64 -4.91
C CYS A 2 -5.79 5.46 -3.79
N LEU A 3 -5.39 5.16 -2.56
CA LEU A 3 -5.69 5.95 -1.39
C LEU A 3 -4.34 6.41 -0.87
N ASP A 4 -4.06 7.70 -1.03
CA ASP A 4 -2.74 8.26 -0.74
C ASP A 4 -2.80 9.26 0.41
N ASN A 5 -1.71 9.31 1.18
CA ASN A 5 -1.51 10.26 2.28
C ASN A 5 -2.58 10.24 3.38
N VAL A 6 -3.03 9.04 3.76
CA VAL A 6 -3.94 8.87 4.90
C VAL A 6 -3.14 8.99 6.18
N ARG A 7 -3.46 9.98 7.00
CA ARG A 7 -2.88 10.08 8.34
C ARG A 7 -3.46 9.01 9.25
N TYR A 8 -2.62 8.10 9.70
CA TYR A 8 -2.98 7.03 10.63
C TYR A 8 -1.90 6.92 11.72
N HIS A 9 -2.27 7.11 12.98
CA HIS A 9 -1.36 7.08 14.13
C HIS A 9 -0.10 7.97 14.00
N GLY A 10 -0.19 9.10 13.28
CA GLY A 10 0.94 10.01 13.07
C GLY A 10 1.80 9.68 11.84
N HIS A 11 1.53 8.57 11.16
CA HIS A 11 2.21 8.15 9.94
C HIS A 11 1.36 8.43 8.70
N SER A 12 2.01 8.58 7.55
CA SER A 12 1.35 8.68 6.25
C SER A 12 1.21 7.29 5.64
N VAL A 13 -0.03 6.82 5.44
CA VAL A 13 -0.32 5.52 4.85
C VAL A 13 -0.85 5.71 3.43
N SER A 14 -0.26 4.98 2.49
CA SER A 14 -0.73 4.92 1.11
C SER A 14 -1.04 3.48 0.70
N ILE A 15 -2.22 3.25 0.13
CA ILE A 15 -2.67 1.96 -0.36
C ILE A 15 -2.92 2.06 -1.86
N ILE A 16 -2.18 1.27 -2.62
CA ILE A 16 -2.25 1.24 -4.08
C ILE A 16 -2.75 -0.12 -4.51
N TRP A 17 -3.80 -0.14 -5.34
CA TRP A 17 -4.26 -1.34 -6.04
C TRP A 17 -4.18 -1.11 -7.54
N ASP A 18 -3.33 -1.87 -8.20
CA ASP A 18 -3.19 -1.87 -9.66
C ASP A 18 -3.34 -3.28 -10.23
N LYS A 19 -4.45 -3.51 -10.94
CA LYS A 19 -4.72 -4.84 -11.53
C LYS A 19 -3.70 -5.24 -12.61
N TYR A 20 -3.16 -4.27 -13.34
CA TYR A 20 -2.27 -4.53 -14.49
C TYR A 20 -0.83 -4.06 -14.23
N GLY A 21 -0.63 -3.15 -13.28
CA GLY A 21 0.68 -2.59 -12.91
C GLY A 21 1.06 -1.33 -13.69
N ASN A 22 0.17 -0.85 -14.55
CA ASN A 22 0.46 0.17 -15.56
C ASN A 22 -0.04 1.56 -15.16
N ARG A 23 -0.89 1.65 -14.14
CA ARG A 23 -1.62 2.87 -13.78
C ARG A 23 -0.86 3.72 -12.77
N TYR A 24 -0.17 3.07 -11.82
CA TYR A 24 0.57 3.77 -10.76
C TYR A 24 2.08 3.50 -10.80
N MET A 25 2.58 2.75 -11.80
CA MET A 25 4.00 2.40 -12.00
C MET A 25 4.70 1.72 -10.80
N HIS A 26 3.97 1.43 -9.73
CA HIS A 26 4.46 0.65 -8.59
C HIS A 26 4.38 -0.86 -8.82
N GLY A 27 3.95 -1.32 -10.00
CA GLY A 27 3.81 -2.74 -10.32
C GLY A 27 2.41 -3.28 -10.00
N LYS A 28 2.15 -4.52 -10.44
CA LYS A 28 0.86 -5.17 -10.27
C LYS A 28 0.57 -5.49 -8.80
N GLY A 29 -0.71 -5.46 -8.45
CA GLY A 29 -1.24 -5.93 -7.19
C GLY A 29 -1.63 -4.83 -6.19
N LEU A 30 -1.89 -5.26 -4.97
CA LEU A 30 -2.13 -4.45 -3.79
C LEU A 30 -0.77 -4.14 -3.16
N ARG A 31 -0.52 -2.89 -2.84
CA ARG A 31 0.68 -2.42 -2.17
C ARG A 31 0.30 -1.45 -1.07
N ILE A 32 0.98 -1.57 0.06
CA ILE A 32 0.80 -0.71 1.21
C ILE A 32 2.13 -0.03 1.50
N PHE A 33 2.07 1.27 1.69
CA PHE A 33 3.19 2.12 2.04
C PHE A 33 2.92 2.81 3.37
N VAL A 34 3.94 2.92 4.20
CA VAL A 34 3.95 3.72 5.44
C VAL A 34 5.15 4.66 5.36
N ASP A 35 4.89 5.96 5.46
CA ASP A 35 5.88 7.03 5.30
C ASP A 35 6.72 6.88 4.02
N GLY A 36 6.06 6.46 2.93
CA GLY A 36 6.69 6.22 1.62
C GLY A 36 7.47 4.92 1.50
N LYS A 37 7.56 4.08 2.55
CA LYS A 37 8.21 2.76 2.51
C LYS A 37 7.18 1.66 2.26
N GLU A 38 7.44 0.77 1.29
CA GLU A 38 6.58 -0.40 1.04
C GLU A 38 6.68 -1.37 2.23
N VAL A 39 5.54 -1.64 2.87
CA VAL A 39 5.44 -2.54 4.04
C VAL A 39 4.70 -3.84 3.71
N GLY A 40 4.08 -3.93 2.54
CA GLY A 40 3.41 -5.15 2.10
C GLY A 40 2.97 -5.09 0.65
N LYS A 41 2.92 -6.27 0.02
CA LYS A 41 2.44 -6.45 -1.35
C LYS A 41 1.65 -7.75 -1.50
N ALA A 42 0.70 -7.76 -2.42
CA ALA A 42 -0.07 -8.93 -2.80
C ALA A 42 -0.49 -8.86 -4.28
N ASP A 43 -0.33 -9.95 -5.04
CA ASP A 43 -0.67 -9.96 -6.48
C ASP A 43 -2.18 -9.86 -6.76
N ALA A 44 -2.99 -10.27 -5.78
CA ALA A 44 -4.45 -10.24 -5.82
C ALA A 44 -5.01 -9.35 -4.70
N LEU A 45 -6.24 -8.85 -4.90
CA LEU A 45 -6.93 -8.09 -3.86
C LEU A 45 -7.38 -9.08 -2.78
N GLN A 46 -6.70 -9.05 -1.65
CA GLN A 46 -6.96 -9.92 -0.52
C GLN A 46 -6.78 -9.16 0.79
N ARG A 47 -7.33 -9.72 1.88
CA ARG A 47 -7.03 -9.22 3.22
C ARG A 47 -5.54 -9.40 3.48
N MET A 48 -4.87 -8.31 3.83
CA MET A 48 -3.46 -8.31 4.22
C MET A 48 -3.33 -7.64 5.58
N VAL A 49 -2.48 -8.20 6.43
CA VAL A 49 -2.13 -7.64 7.74
C VAL A 49 -0.63 -7.44 7.75
N CYS A 50 -0.19 -6.21 7.97
CA CYS A 50 1.21 -5.86 8.14
C CYS A 50 1.41 -5.47 9.60
N GLU A 51 2.01 -6.37 10.37
CA GLU A 51 2.25 -6.16 11.81
C GLU A 51 3.52 -5.31 12.03
N HIS A 52 3.56 -4.56 13.13
CA HIS A 52 4.74 -3.79 13.56
C HIS A 52 5.27 -2.76 12.55
N VAL A 53 4.38 -2.15 11.75
CA VAL A 53 4.76 -1.18 10.69
C VAL A 53 4.77 0.29 11.13
N LEU A 54 4.28 0.59 12.34
CA LEU A 54 4.12 1.95 12.89
C LEU A 54 5.03 2.21 14.10
N ASN A 55 6.21 1.57 14.14
CA ASN A 55 7.15 1.63 15.28
C ASN A 55 7.54 3.05 15.66
#